data_AF-A0AA87TDV0-F1
#
_entry.id   AF-A0AA87TDV0-F1
#
_cell.length_a   1.000
_cell.length_b   1.000
_cell.length_c   1.000
_cell.angle_alpha   90.00
_cell.angle_beta   90.00
_cell.angle_gamma   90.00
#
_symmetry.space_group_name_H-M   'P 1'
#
loop_
_entity.id
_entity.type
_entity.pdbx_description
1 polymer ?
#
loop_
_entity_poly.entity_id
_entity_poly.type
_entity_poly.pdbx_seq_one_letter_code
_entity_poly.pdbx_strand_id
1 'polypeptide(L)'
;MEVPLTAFGPLRPLFRYRSRLRIWTSRAYFKDNPNEAIRRITSLKEDTSDYVRKSVGNALRDISKKFPELIEAELNNWNLESKEIKQVYKLAGKFIE
;
A
#
# COMPACT_ATOMS: atom_id res chain seq x y z
N MET A 1 -28.88 -16.89 42.45
CA MET A 1 -29.21 -15.91 41.39
C MET A 1 -28.35 -16.27 40.20
N GLU A 2 -28.77 -17.28 39.44
CA GLU A 2 -27.99 -17.84 38.33
C GLU A 2 -28.52 -17.23 37.03
N VAL A 3 -27.65 -16.53 36.32
CA VAL A 3 -27.95 -15.97 34.99
C VAL A 3 -27.70 -17.06 33.93
N PRO A 4 -28.65 -17.37 33.05
CA PRO A 4 -28.54 -18.49 32.11
C PRO A 4 -27.56 -18.16 30.97
N LEU A 5 -26.75 -19.16 30.61
CA LEU A 5 -25.64 -19.10 29.66
C LEU A 5 -26.08 -19.09 28.18
N THR A 6 -27.11 -18.32 27.83
CA THR A 6 -27.67 -18.27 26.46
C THR A 6 -27.85 -16.82 26.01
N ALA A 7 -26.75 -16.10 25.80
CA ALA A 7 -26.76 -14.77 25.20
C ALA A 7 -25.55 -14.50 24.28
N PHE A 8 -24.98 -15.55 23.67
CA PHE A 8 -23.99 -15.39 22.61
C PHE A 8 -24.60 -15.82 21.27
N GLY A 9 -25.23 -14.86 20.59
CA GLY A 9 -25.45 -14.95 19.14
C GLY A 9 -24.12 -15.07 18.38
N PRO A 10 -24.11 -15.45 17.09
CA PRO A 10 -22.87 -15.68 16.36
C PRO A 10 -22.05 -14.41 16.38
N LEU A 11 -20.88 -14.49 17.01
CA LEU A 11 -19.88 -13.43 17.05
C LEU A 11 -19.66 -12.97 15.61
N ARG A 12 -20.20 -11.80 15.26
CA ARG A 12 -19.79 -11.10 14.04
C ARG A 12 -18.26 -11.01 14.11
N PRO A 13 -17.52 -11.43 13.08
CA PRO A 13 -16.08 -11.24 13.08
C PRO A 13 -15.80 -9.74 12.95
N LEU A 14 -15.81 -9.04 14.08
CA LEU A 14 -15.09 -7.79 14.26
C LEU A 14 -13.62 -8.15 14.07
N PHE A 15 -12.95 -7.41 13.19
CA PHE A 15 -11.60 -7.65 12.69
C PHE A 15 -11.48 -8.64 11.54
N ARG A 16 -11.91 -8.16 10.36
CA ARG A 16 -11.10 -8.34 9.16
C ARG A 16 -9.72 -7.71 9.43
N TYR A 17 -8.78 -8.49 9.97
CA TYR A 17 -7.38 -8.10 10.10
C TYR A 17 -6.75 -8.10 8.70
N ARG A 18 -7.07 -7.08 7.89
CA ARG A 18 -6.24 -6.71 6.75
C ARG A 18 -5.03 -5.99 7.34
N SER A 19 -4.06 -6.75 7.83
CA SER A 19 -2.68 -6.30 7.96
C SER A 19 -2.11 -6.11 6.55
N ARG A 20 -2.61 -5.07 5.88
CA ARG A 20 -1.93 -4.41 4.77
C ARG A 20 -1.19 -3.24 5.38
N LEU A 21 0.14 -3.36 5.49
CA LEU A 21 1.16 -2.31 5.63
C LEU A 21 0.73 -0.90 6.10
N ARG A 22 -0.08 -0.78 7.15
CA ARG A 22 -0.54 0.52 7.67
C ARG A 22 0.51 1.27 8.50
N ILE A 23 1.64 0.64 8.77
CA ILE A 23 2.64 1.13 9.74
C ILE A 23 3.62 2.13 9.11
N TRP A 24 3.89 2.04 7.80
CA TRP A 24 4.99 2.82 7.22
C TRP A 24 4.56 4.23 6.75
N THR A 25 3.34 4.41 6.24
CA THR A 25 2.80 5.75 5.86
C THR A 25 2.19 6.55 7.01
N SER A 26 1.95 5.91 8.16
CA SER A 26 1.41 6.61 9.35
C SER A 26 2.49 7.15 10.28
N ARG A 27 3.77 7.00 9.90
CA ARG A 27 4.89 7.60 10.63
C ARG A 27 4.89 9.10 10.37
N ALA A 28 4.96 9.90 11.43
CA ALA A 28 4.86 11.36 11.36
C ALA A 28 5.79 11.96 10.29
N TYR A 29 7.04 11.49 10.22
CA TYR A 29 8.03 11.97 9.25
C TYR A 29 7.59 11.88 7.78
N PHE A 30 6.94 10.79 7.37
CA PHE A 30 6.49 10.58 6.00
C PHE A 30 5.15 11.27 5.69
N LYS A 31 4.44 11.71 6.74
CA LYS A 31 3.25 12.54 6.57
C LYS A 31 3.64 13.94 6.09
N ASP A 32 4.71 14.49 6.66
CA ASP A 32 5.26 15.79 6.27
C ASP A 32 6.16 15.70 5.03
N ASN A 33 6.75 14.53 4.75
CA ASN A 33 7.66 14.31 3.62
C ASN A 33 7.26 13.09 2.76
N PRO A 34 6.14 13.17 2.01
CA PRO A 34 5.69 12.05 1.17
C PRO A 34 6.68 11.73 0.04
N ASN A 35 7.43 12.72 -0.47
CA ASN A 35 8.43 12.53 -1.53
C ASN A 35 9.58 11.61 -1.10
N GLU A 36 10.08 11.74 0.13
CA GLU A 36 11.13 10.87 0.66
C GLU A 36 10.66 9.41 0.80
N ALA A 37 9.40 9.22 1.17
CA ALA A 37 8.76 7.91 1.17
C ALA A 37 8.73 7.30 -0.24
N ILE A 38 8.27 8.09 -1.22
CA ILE A 38 8.16 7.64 -2.61
C ILE A 38 9.54 7.26 -3.15
N ARG A 39 10.55 8.14 -3.02
CA ARG A 39 11.93 7.90 -3.46
C ARG A 39 12.53 6.59 -2.92
N ARG A 40 12.30 6.28 -1.64
CA ARG A 40 12.80 5.05 -1.00
C ARG A 40 12.09 3.78 -1.48
N ILE A 41 10.86 3.91 -1.93
CA ILE A 41 10.06 2.78 -2.43
C ILE A 41 10.35 2.56 -3.91
N THR A 42 10.46 3.62 -4.69
CA THR A 42 10.78 3.55 -6.12
C THR A 42 12.16 2.95 -6.37
N SER A 43 13.12 3.08 -5.45
CA SER A 43 14.41 2.39 -5.53
C SER A 43 14.29 0.85 -5.53
N LEU A 44 13.19 0.29 -5.03
CA LEU A 44 12.93 -1.16 -4.97
C LEU A 44 11.97 -1.66 -6.07
N LYS A 45 11.64 -0.81 -7.06
CA LYS A 45 10.67 -1.16 -8.12
C LYS A 45 11.15 -2.27 -9.07
N GLU A 46 12.47 -2.46 -9.17
CA GLU A 46 13.15 -3.45 -10.03
C GLU A 46 13.70 -4.65 -9.25
N ASP A 47 13.30 -4.80 -7.99
CA ASP A 47 13.76 -5.93 -7.18
C ASP A 47 13.40 -7.27 -7.83
N THR A 48 14.28 -8.26 -7.73
CA THR A 48 14.10 -9.59 -8.34
C THR A 48 12.98 -10.39 -7.67
N SER A 49 12.67 -10.10 -6.40
CA SER A 49 11.62 -10.77 -5.65
C SER A 49 10.23 -10.23 -6.00
N ASP A 50 9.35 -11.14 -6.45
CA ASP A 50 7.93 -10.83 -6.68
C ASP A 50 7.23 -10.30 -5.41
N TYR A 51 7.64 -10.79 -4.23
CA TYR A 51 7.08 -10.33 -2.97
C TYR A 51 7.40 -8.86 -2.71
N VAL A 52 8.65 -8.46 -2.95
CA VAL A 52 9.10 -7.07 -2.79
C VAL A 52 8.37 -6.17 -3.77
N ARG A 53 8.29 -6.54 -5.05
CA ARG A 53 7.56 -5.76 -6.07
C ARG A 53 6.08 -5.59 -5.73
N LYS A 54 5.41 -6.64 -5.23
CA LYS A 54 4.02 -6.56 -4.76
C LYS A 54 3.89 -5.62 -3.55
N SER A 55 4.84 -5.66 -2.62
CA SER A 55 4.86 -4.76 -1.47
C SER A 55 5.01 -3.31 -1.90
N VAL A 56 5.99 -3.02 -2.78
CA VAL A 56 6.25 -1.72 -3.39
C VAL A 56 5.01 -1.18 -4.11
N GLY A 57 4.40 -1.98 -4.99
CA GLY A 57 3.20 -1.58 -5.71
C GLY A 57 2.00 -1.27 -4.79
N ASN A 58 1.81 -2.07 -3.74
CA ASN A 58 0.78 -1.78 -2.72
C ASN A 58 1.10 -0.53 -1.91
N ALA A 59 2.37 -0.30 -1.59
CA ALA A 59 2.83 0.88 -0.86
C ALA A 59 2.56 2.17 -1.66
N LEU A 60 2.97 2.21 -2.93
CA LEU A 60 2.70 3.33 -3.84
C LEU A 60 1.20 3.56 -4.03
N ARG A 61 0.42 2.48 -4.18
CA ARG A 61 -1.04 2.53 -4.26
C ARG A 61 -1.70 3.13 -3.01
N ASP A 62 -1.11 2.93 -1.83
CA ASP A 62 -1.64 3.51 -0.60
C ASP A 62 -1.26 4.98 -0.46
N ILE A 63 -0.10 5.40 -0.99
CA ILE A 63 0.28 6.81 -1.11
C ILE A 63 -0.62 7.53 -2.11
N SER A 64 -0.91 6.94 -3.27
CA SER A 64 -1.71 7.58 -4.34
C SER A 64 -3.11 7.93 -3.89
N LYS A 65 -3.68 7.22 -2.90
CA LYS A 65 -4.97 7.60 -2.29
C LYS A 65 -4.93 8.91 -1.51
N LYS A 66 -3.76 9.31 -1.00
CA LYS A 66 -3.57 10.55 -0.25
C LYS A 66 -2.94 11.65 -1.10
N PHE A 67 -2.00 11.27 -1.95
CA PHE A 67 -1.21 12.16 -2.79
C PHE A 67 -1.16 11.61 -4.23
N PRO A 68 -2.28 11.69 -4.99
CA PRO A 68 -2.35 11.15 -6.34
C PRO A 68 -1.38 11.87 -7.29
N GLU A 69 -1.33 13.20 -7.25
CA GLU A 69 -0.50 14.04 -8.13
C GLU A 69 1.00 13.70 -8.03
N LEU A 70 1.51 13.45 -6.81
CA LEU A 70 2.92 13.09 -6.60
C LEU A 70 3.26 11.73 -7.23
N ILE A 71 2.35 10.76 -7.12
CA ILE A 71 2.56 9.43 -7.69
C ILE A 71 2.42 9.47 -9.20
N GLU A 72 1.48 10.25 -9.74
CA GLU A 72 1.33 10.41 -11.18
C GLU A 72 2.59 11.01 -11.82
N ALA A 73 3.12 12.09 -11.24
CA ALA A 73 4.37 12.71 -11.72
C ALA A 73 5.55 11.72 -11.69
N GLU A 74 5.66 10.93 -10.62
CA GLU A 74 6.70 9.89 -10.51
C GLU A 74 6.49 8.76 -11.51
N LEU A 75 5.28 8.24 -11.66
CA LEU A 75 4.97 7.16 -12.60
C LEU A 75 5.18 7.58 -14.06
N ASN A 76 4.90 8.85 -14.41
CA ASN A 76 5.18 9.40 -15.73
C ASN A 76 6.68 9.45 -16.05
N ASN A 77 7.53 9.50 -15.02
CA ASN A 77 8.98 9.49 -15.17
C ASN A 77 9.57 8.06 -15.24
N TRP A 78 8.75 7.02 -15.06
CA TRP A 78 9.26 5.65 -15.05
C TRP A 78 9.43 5.08 -16.45
N ASN A 79 10.59 4.48 -16.70
CA ASN A 79 10.81 3.72 -17.92
C ASN A 79 10.23 2.30 -17.81
N LEU A 80 9.24 1.99 -18.63
CA LEU A 80 8.52 0.71 -18.62
C LEU A 80 9.20 -0.36 -19.48
N GLU A 81 10.52 -0.46 -19.44
CA GLU A 81 11.27 -1.46 -20.24
C GLU A 81 11.12 -2.87 -19.65
N SER A 82 11.35 -2.99 -18.33
CA SER A 82 11.38 -4.27 -17.63
C SER A 82 9.98 -4.78 -17.26
N LYS A 83 9.81 -6.12 -17.27
CA LYS A 83 8.54 -6.77 -16.89
C LYS A 83 8.19 -6.50 -15.42
N GLU A 84 9.22 -6.38 -14.60
CA GLU A 84 9.20 -6.09 -13.17
C GLU A 84 8.55 -4.73 -12.91
N ILE A 85 9.02 -3.68 -13.60
CA ILE A 85 8.47 -2.32 -13.48
C ILE A 85 7.02 -2.30 -13.95
N LYS A 86 6.70 -2.93 -15.09
CA LYS A 86 5.32 -3.01 -15.59
C LYS A 86 4.36 -3.61 -14.57
N GLN A 87 4.82 -4.62 -13.82
CA GLN A 87 4.03 -5.23 -12.74
C GLN A 87 3.76 -4.23 -11.61
N VAL A 88 4.78 -3.51 -11.15
CA VAL A 88 4.65 -2.50 -10.08
C VAL A 88 3.79 -1.33 -10.53
N TYR A 89 4.04 -0.81 -11.73
CA TYR A 89 3.28 0.28 -12.36
C TYR A 89 1.79 -0.03 -12.40
N LYS A 90 1.41 -1.23 -12.86
CA LYS A 90 0.01 -1.68 -12.91
C LYS A 90 -0.66 -1.73 -11.53
N LEU A 91 0.09 -2.04 -10.48
CA LEU A 91 -0.43 -2.06 -9.10
C LEU A 91 -0.59 -0.64 -8.54
N ALA A 92 0.39 0.23 -8.79
CA ALA A 92 0.42 1.61 -8.31
C ALA A 92 -0.62 2.50 -9.02
N GLY A 93 -0.72 2.41 -10.34
CA GLY A 93 -1.62 3.18 -11.20
C GLY A 93 -3.09 2.77 -11.14
N LYS A 94 -3.49 1.85 -10.24
CA LYS A 94 -4.90 1.42 -10.15
C LYS A 94 -5.87 2.52 -9.66
N PHE A 95 -5.35 3.61 -9.10
CA PHE A 95 -6.13 4.72 -8.52
C PHE A 95 -5.83 6.06 -9.21
N ILE A 96 -5.06 6.04 -10.29
CA ILE A 96 -4.70 7.22 -11.07
C ILE A 96 -5.44 7.00 -12.39
N GLU A 97 -6.54 7.71 -12.56
CA GLU A 97 -7.41 7.69 -13.73
C GLU A 97 -7.37 9.07 -14.39
#